data_AF-A0A969Z313-F1
#
_entry.id   AF-A0A969Z313-F1
#
_cell.length_a   1.000
_cell.length_b   1.000
_cell.length_c   1.000
_cell.angle_alpha   90.00
_cell.angle_beta   90.00
_cell.angle_gamma   90.00
#
_symmetry.space_group_name_H-M   'P 1'
#
loop_
_entity.id
_entity.type
_entity.pdbx_description
1 polymer ?
#
loop_
_entity_poly.entity_id
_entity_poly.type
_entity_poly.pdbx_seq_one_letter_code
_entity_poly.pdbx_strand_id
1 'polypeptide(L)'
;MEIRGAVNNIPALYNNSKQDVGQPKDGGVKPEAKDEYIKSEAVASKATYDKPKVDQATITKLQEESDRAYNHLKQIVAQLLERQGFTFRDIARVEVDEQARLEASALIGDGGDLSPEKVSDRIVEFAKALSGGDKEKIGLLREAIEKGFAEAERILGGELPEISQRTYDLVMEKLDNWAEEE
;
A
#
# COMPACT_ATOMS: atom_id res chain seq x y z
N MET A 1 -29.68 -11.78 -33.87
CA MET A 1 -29.56 -10.66 -32.92
C MET A 1 -28.31 -10.94 -32.10
N GLU A 2 -27.17 -10.39 -32.53
CA GLU A 2 -25.88 -10.63 -31.89
C GLU A 2 -25.71 -9.65 -30.72
N ILE A 3 -25.66 -10.17 -29.50
CA ILE A 3 -25.30 -9.37 -28.32
C ILE A 3 -23.78 -9.44 -28.19
N ARG A 4 -23.11 -8.37 -28.62
CA ARG A 4 -21.67 -8.18 -28.46
C ARG A 4 -21.35 -8.03 -26.97
N GLY A 5 -20.47 -8.90 -26.45
CA GLY A 5 -19.92 -8.79 -25.11
C GLY A 5 -19.02 -7.55 -25.00
N ALA A 6 -19.39 -6.65 -24.10
CA ALA A 6 -18.54 -5.54 -23.66
C ALA A 6 -17.84 -5.95 -22.37
N VAL A 7 -16.58 -6.36 -22.50
CA VAL A 7 -15.64 -6.49 -21.39
C VAL A 7 -15.30 -5.06 -20.95
N ASN A 8 -15.87 -4.62 -19.82
CA ASN A 8 -15.58 -3.30 -19.27
C ASN A 8 -14.19 -3.31 -18.61
N ASN A 9 -13.23 -2.88 -19.42
CA ASN A 9 -11.86 -2.53 -19.08
C ASN A 9 -11.85 -1.23 -18.26
N ILE A 10 -11.53 -1.30 -16.96
CA ILE A 10 -11.30 -0.11 -16.12
C ILE A 10 -9.79 0.15 -16.08
N PRO A 11 -9.29 1.32 -16.49
CA PRO A 11 -7.87 1.60 -16.50
C PRO A 11 -7.31 1.78 -15.08
N ALA A 12 -6.24 1.04 -14.77
CA ALA A 12 -5.42 1.24 -13.57
C ALA A 12 -4.66 2.57 -13.68
N LEU A 13 -4.97 3.53 -12.81
CA LEU A 13 -4.18 4.75 -12.65
C LEU A 13 -3.19 4.56 -11.49
N TYR A 14 -2.01 4.04 -11.83
CA TYR A 14 -0.79 4.22 -11.05
C TYR A 14 0.35 4.45 -12.04
N ASN A 15 0.55 5.71 -12.43
CA ASN A 15 1.63 6.13 -13.32
C ASN A 15 2.81 6.61 -12.47
N ASN A 16 3.83 5.77 -12.33
CA ASN A 16 5.12 6.19 -11.80
C ASN A 16 5.97 6.70 -12.96
N SER A 17 5.98 8.02 -13.16
CA SER A 17 6.78 8.69 -14.18
C SER A 17 8.27 8.46 -13.94
N LYS A 18 8.90 7.64 -14.79
CA LYS A 18 10.36 7.58 -14.92
C LYS A 18 10.86 8.90 -15.49
N GLN A 19 11.70 9.59 -14.72
CA GLN A 19 12.56 10.66 -15.23
C GLN A 19 13.70 10.03 -16.03
N ASP A 20 13.69 10.27 -17.33
CA ASP A 20 14.78 9.97 -18.27
C ASP A 20 15.69 11.20 -18.29
N VAL A 21 16.91 11.09 -17.75
CA VAL A 21 17.95 12.12 -17.88
C VAL A 21 18.87 11.68 -19.01
N GLY A 22 18.67 12.30 -20.18
CA GLY A 22 19.48 12.09 -21.37
C GLY A 22 20.91 12.60 -21.22
N GLN A 23 21.85 11.82 -21.74
CA GLN A 23 23.26 12.19 -21.87
C GLN A 23 23.59 12.40 -23.36
N PRO A 24 24.20 13.53 -23.78
CA PRO A 24 24.54 13.75 -25.17
C PRO A 24 25.98 13.34 -25.53
N LYS A 25 26.05 12.60 -26.66
CA LYS A 25 26.97 12.65 -27.81
C LYS A 25 28.47 12.30 -27.71
N ASP A 26 28.80 11.35 -28.58
CA ASP A 26 30.12 10.87 -29.01
C ASP A 26 30.79 11.83 -30.04
N GLY A 27 32.13 11.83 -30.05
CA GLY A 27 32.99 12.61 -30.95
C GLY A 27 34.46 12.45 -30.57
N GLY A 28 35.18 11.56 -31.25
CA GLY A 28 36.49 11.05 -30.82
C GLY A 28 37.75 11.78 -31.31
N VAL A 29 38.90 11.42 -30.72
CA VAL A 29 40.28 11.45 -31.26
C VAL A 29 41.14 10.40 -30.50
N LYS A 30 42.00 9.65 -31.21
CA LYS A 30 43.09 8.75 -30.74
C LYS A 30 44.46 9.43 -31.04
N PRO A 31 45.65 8.96 -30.58
CA PRO A 31 46.01 7.94 -29.57
C PRO A 31 47.25 8.35 -28.68
N GLU A 32 47.75 7.37 -27.91
CA GLU A 32 49.12 7.21 -27.33
C GLU A 32 49.40 7.67 -25.89
N ALA A 33 49.42 6.70 -24.97
CA ALA A 33 50.51 6.49 -24.01
C ALA A 33 50.45 5.04 -23.50
N LYS A 34 51.61 4.40 -23.43
CA LYS A 34 51.83 3.05 -22.93
C LYS A 34 51.68 3.05 -21.42
N ASP A 35 50.83 2.20 -20.85
CA ASP A 35 50.89 1.85 -19.43
C ASP A 35 50.89 0.33 -19.26
N GLU A 36 51.92 -0.12 -18.55
CA GLU A 36 52.25 -1.50 -18.26
C GLU A 36 51.18 -2.16 -17.38
N TYR A 37 50.94 -3.45 -17.61
CA TYR A 37 50.05 -4.26 -16.79
C TYR A 37 50.70 -4.53 -15.43
N ILE A 38 50.32 -3.76 -14.40
CA ILE A 38 50.54 -4.14 -13.00
C ILE A 38 49.27 -4.80 -12.50
N LYS A 39 49.32 -6.11 -12.25
CA LYS A 39 48.26 -6.84 -11.55
C LYS A 39 48.27 -6.42 -10.08
N SER A 40 47.42 -5.47 -9.71
CA SER A 40 47.16 -5.18 -8.30
C SER A 40 46.30 -6.30 -7.71
N GLU A 41 46.87 -7.10 -6.81
CA GLU A 41 46.11 -8.01 -5.96
C GLU A 41 45.31 -7.21 -4.91
N ALA A 42 44.04 -7.61 -4.77
CA ALA A 42 43.13 -7.42 -3.65
C ALA A 42 42.89 -5.99 -3.10
N VAL A 43 41.76 -5.40 -3.50
CA VAL A 43 40.75 -4.98 -2.52
C VAL A 43 39.39 -5.43 -3.04
N ALA A 44 38.91 -6.56 -2.53
CA ALA A 44 37.51 -6.95 -2.70
C ALA A 44 36.66 -5.96 -1.89
N SER A 45 36.20 -4.88 -2.54
CA SER A 45 35.06 -4.13 -2.04
C SER A 45 33.84 -5.04 -2.15
N LYS A 46 33.55 -5.79 -1.08
CA LYS A 46 32.21 -6.31 -0.81
C LYS A 46 31.31 -5.11 -0.52
N ALA A 47 30.97 -4.35 -1.56
CA ALA A 47 29.73 -3.60 -1.60
C ALA A 47 28.65 -4.59 -2.05
N THR A 48 28.45 -5.66 -1.29
CA THR A 48 27.19 -6.40 -1.34
C THR A 48 26.21 -5.50 -0.61
N TYR A 49 25.61 -4.56 -1.34
CA TYR A 49 24.32 -4.02 -0.94
C TYR A 49 23.39 -5.23 -0.84
N ASP A 50 23.23 -5.78 0.36
CA ASP A 50 22.09 -6.62 0.68
C ASP A 50 20.86 -5.72 0.48
N LYS A 51 20.31 -5.75 -0.74
CA LYS A 51 18.99 -5.18 -0.97
C LYS A 51 18.07 -5.92 0.00
N PRO A 52 17.35 -5.23 0.89
CA PRO A 52 16.33 -5.87 1.70
C PRO A 52 15.43 -6.65 0.74
N LYS A 53 15.35 -7.97 0.96
CA LYS A 53 14.49 -8.83 0.16
C LYS A 53 13.06 -8.51 0.55
N VAL A 54 12.47 -7.59 -0.19
CA VAL A 54 11.04 -7.29 -0.14
C VAL A 54 10.28 -8.62 -0.30
N ASP A 55 9.41 -8.93 0.66
CA ASP A 55 8.56 -10.11 0.58
C ASP A 55 7.37 -9.83 -0.33
N GLN A 56 7.61 -10.01 -1.62
CA GLN A 56 6.62 -9.76 -2.66
C GLN A 56 5.40 -10.67 -2.54
N ALA A 57 5.55 -11.90 -2.03
CA ALA A 57 4.44 -12.84 -1.89
C ALA A 57 3.44 -12.36 -0.83
N THR A 58 3.95 -11.95 0.33
CA THR A 58 3.13 -11.37 1.40
C THR A 58 2.48 -10.07 0.97
N ILE A 59 3.21 -9.19 0.26
CA ILE A 59 2.63 -7.95 -0.29
C ILE A 59 1.46 -8.24 -1.24
N THR A 60 1.62 -9.16 -2.20
CA THR A 60 0.55 -9.51 -3.14
C THR A 60 -0.66 -10.08 -2.40
N LYS A 61 -0.45 -10.96 -1.41
CA LYS A 61 -1.53 -11.51 -0.59
C LYS A 61 -2.30 -10.41 0.17
N LEU A 62 -1.58 -9.48 0.79
CA LEU A 62 -2.17 -8.35 1.53
C LEU A 62 -2.96 -7.41 0.61
N GLN A 63 -2.46 -7.18 -0.61
CA GLN A 63 -3.18 -6.41 -1.64
C GLN A 63 -4.49 -7.10 -2.02
N GLU A 64 -4.47 -8.41 -2.28
CA GLU A 64 -5.68 -9.18 -2.58
C GLU A 64 -6.68 -9.15 -1.42
N GLU A 65 -6.21 -9.23 -0.17
CA GLU A 65 -7.06 -9.11 1.03
C GLU A 65 -7.71 -7.73 1.13
N SER A 66 -6.95 -6.66 0.87
CA SER A 66 -7.47 -5.30 0.82
C SER A 66 -8.51 -5.13 -0.29
N ASP A 67 -8.24 -5.66 -1.48
CA ASP A 67 -9.16 -5.61 -2.62
C ASP A 67 -10.45 -6.39 -2.34
N ARG A 68 -10.37 -7.54 -1.68
CA ARG A 68 -11.56 -8.30 -1.25
C ARG A 68 -12.42 -7.47 -0.31
N ALA A 69 -11.83 -6.88 0.72
CA ALA A 69 -12.57 -6.05 1.69
C ALA A 69 -13.20 -4.82 1.02
N TYR A 70 -12.47 -4.15 0.13
CA TYR A 70 -12.96 -3.00 -0.63
C TYR A 70 -14.12 -3.37 -1.58
N ASN A 71 -13.99 -4.50 -2.28
CA ASN A 71 -15.06 -4.99 -3.15
C ASN A 71 -16.31 -5.38 -2.34
N HIS A 72 -16.15 -5.96 -1.15
CA HIS A 72 -17.26 -6.25 -0.27
C HIS A 72 -18.00 -4.97 0.17
N LEU A 73 -17.28 -3.94 0.59
CA LEU A 73 -17.87 -2.63 0.90
C LEU A 73 -18.67 -2.06 -0.29
N LYS A 74 -18.11 -2.14 -1.51
CA LYS A 74 -18.82 -1.71 -2.71
C LYS A 74 -20.11 -2.48 -2.95
N GLN A 75 -20.13 -3.79 -2.68
CA GLN A 75 -21.34 -4.61 -2.82
C GLN A 75 -22.42 -4.19 -1.82
N ILE A 76 -22.06 -3.94 -0.56
CA ILE A 76 -23.00 -3.46 0.46
C ILE A 76 -23.63 -2.13 0.01
N VAL A 77 -22.81 -1.18 -0.45
CA VAL A 77 -23.30 0.11 -0.95
C VAL A 77 -24.16 -0.05 -2.20
N ALA A 78 -23.77 -0.92 -3.14
CA ALA A 78 -24.55 -1.19 -4.35
C ALA A 78 -25.92 -1.79 -4.01
N GLN A 79 -25.98 -2.76 -3.10
CA GLN A 79 -27.22 -3.39 -2.66
C GLN A 79 -28.12 -2.39 -1.92
N LEU A 80 -27.54 -1.55 -1.05
CA LEU A 80 -28.26 -0.48 -0.35
C LEU A 80 -28.94 0.48 -1.34
N LEU A 81 -28.20 0.87 -2.39
CA LEU A 81 -28.70 1.73 -3.47
C LEU A 81 -29.81 1.06 -4.27
N GLU A 82 -29.58 -0.18 -4.71
CA GLU A 82 -30.53 -0.93 -5.54
C GLU A 82 -31.87 -1.14 -4.83
N ARG A 83 -31.86 -1.45 -3.54
CA ARG A 83 -33.08 -1.63 -2.73
C ARG A 83 -33.93 -0.36 -2.64
N GLN A 84 -33.30 0.81 -2.73
CA GLN A 84 -33.97 2.11 -2.73
C GLN A 84 -34.26 2.63 -4.14
N GLY A 85 -33.96 1.85 -5.19
CA GLY A 85 -34.13 2.26 -6.57
C GLY A 85 -33.15 3.37 -7.01
N PHE A 86 -32.03 3.52 -6.30
CA PHE A 86 -31.02 4.53 -6.54
C PHE A 86 -29.79 3.97 -7.28
N THR A 87 -29.01 4.89 -7.82
CA THR A 87 -27.69 4.58 -8.40
C THR A 87 -26.59 5.29 -7.61
N PHE A 88 -25.32 4.98 -7.88
CA PHE A 88 -24.20 5.68 -7.24
C PHE A 88 -24.22 7.21 -7.43
N ARG A 89 -24.96 7.73 -8.42
CA ARG A 89 -25.14 9.18 -8.63
C ARG A 89 -26.03 9.82 -7.55
N ASP A 90 -26.87 9.02 -6.91
CA ASP A 90 -27.88 9.46 -5.95
C ASP A 90 -27.42 9.25 -4.50
N ILE A 91 -26.14 8.91 -4.27
CA ILE A 91 -25.62 8.48 -2.95
C ILE A 91 -25.86 9.49 -1.82
N ALA A 92 -25.92 10.78 -2.13
CA ALA A 92 -26.21 11.84 -1.16
C ALA A 92 -27.65 11.82 -0.61
N ARG A 93 -28.56 11.05 -1.24
CA ARG A 93 -29.98 10.94 -0.87
C ARG A 93 -30.32 9.59 -0.23
N VAL A 94 -29.32 8.73 -0.06
CA VAL A 94 -29.48 7.38 0.45
C VAL A 94 -29.68 7.40 1.95
N GLU A 95 -30.66 6.65 2.43
CA GLU A 95 -30.80 6.34 3.84
C GLU A 95 -30.15 4.99 4.12
N VAL A 96 -29.42 4.88 5.24
CA VAL A 96 -28.79 3.61 5.62
C VAL A 96 -29.86 2.69 6.21
N ASP A 97 -30.16 1.59 5.52
CA ASP A 97 -31.11 0.59 6.01
C ASP A 97 -30.51 -0.31 7.10
N GLU A 98 -31.37 -1.00 7.85
CA GLU A 98 -30.97 -1.86 8.97
C GLU A 98 -30.00 -2.96 8.54
N GLN A 99 -30.22 -3.56 7.36
CA GLN A 99 -29.41 -4.67 6.88
C GLN A 99 -27.98 -4.18 6.57
N ALA A 100 -27.86 -3.09 5.81
CA ALA A 100 -26.58 -2.48 5.50
C ALA A 100 -25.85 -2.01 6.78
N ARG A 101 -26.59 -1.47 7.76
CA ARG A 101 -26.03 -1.08 9.06
C ARG A 101 -25.45 -2.26 9.83
N LEU A 102 -26.18 -3.38 9.89
CA LEU A 102 -25.72 -4.58 10.60
C LEU A 102 -24.49 -5.19 9.92
N GLU A 103 -24.49 -5.29 8.59
CA GLU A 103 -23.35 -5.80 7.83
C GLU A 103 -22.11 -4.91 7.99
N ALA A 104 -22.27 -3.59 7.87
CA ALA A 104 -21.17 -2.64 8.10
C ALA A 104 -20.65 -2.70 9.54
N SER A 105 -21.55 -2.81 10.53
CA SER A 105 -21.19 -2.94 11.95
C SER A 105 -20.40 -4.23 12.21
N ALA A 106 -20.76 -5.33 11.56
CA ALA A 106 -20.03 -6.59 11.68
C ALA A 106 -18.63 -6.51 11.04
N LEU A 107 -18.47 -5.75 9.95
CA LEU A 107 -17.16 -5.55 9.31
C LEU A 107 -16.19 -4.74 10.17
N ILE A 108 -16.69 -3.71 10.86
CA ILE A 108 -15.85 -2.81 11.67
C ILE A 108 -15.74 -3.23 13.14
N GLY A 109 -16.66 -4.08 13.60
CA GLY A 109 -16.67 -4.62 14.95
C GLY A 109 -15.53 -5.61 15.22
N ASP A 110 -15.41 -6.06 16.46
CA ASP A 110 -14.31 -6.94 16.88
C ASP A 110 -14.23 -8.21 16.03
N GLY A 111 -13.05 -8.49 15.48
CA GLY A 111 -12.81 -9.64 14.60
C GLY A 111 -13.30 -9.47 13.15
N GLY A 112 -13.97 -8.36 12.82
CA GLY A 112 -14.38 -8.04 11.46
C GLY A 112 -13.20 -7.71 10.55
N ASP A 113 -13.39 -7.89 9.23
CA ASP A 113 -12.34 -7.68 8.22
C ASP A 113 -11.85 -6.23 8.13
N LEU A 114 -12.61 -5.26 8.62
CA LEU A 114 -12.26 -3.83 8.68
C LEU A 114 -12.12 -3.33 10.14
N SER A 115 -12.02 -4.26 11.09
CA SER A 115 -11.75 -3.92 12.49
C SER A 115 -10.37 -3.27 12.66
N PRO A 116 -10.19 -2.39 13.66
CA PRO A 116 -8.90 -1.78 13.95
C PRO A 116 -7.76 -2.79 14.10
N GLU A 117 -8.05 -3.94 14.71
CA GLU A 117 -7.09 -5.03 14.90
C GLU A 117 -6.62 -5.61 13.56
N LYS A 118 -7.56 -5.98 12.68
CA LYS A 118 -7.24 -6.56 11.36
C LYS A 118 -6.61 -5.55 10.40
N VAL A 119 -7.03 -4.29 10.45
CA VAL A 119 -6.42 -3.24 9.62
C VAL A 119 -4.99 -2.97 10.09
N SER A 120 -4.76 -2.84 11.39
CA SER A 120 -3.42 -2.61 11.94
C SER A 120 -2.48 -3.79 11.67
N ASP A 121 -2.96 -5.03 11.77
CA ASP A 121 -2.19 -6.23 11.37
C ASP A 121 -1.68 -6.11 9.94
N ARG A 122 -2.58 -5.82 8.99
CA ARG A 122 -2.22 -5.70 7.56
C ARG A 122 -1.21 -4.58 7.32
N ILE A 123 -1.35 -3.44 7.99
CA ILE A 123 -0.40 -2.31 7.85
C ILE A 123 0.98 -2.73 8.34
N VAL A 124 1.06 -3.39 9.50
CA VAL A 124 2.34 -3.81 10.09
C VAL A 124 2.96 -4.96 9.30
N GLU A 125 2.18 -5.95 8.87
CA GLU A 125 2.64 -7.04 7.99
C GLU A 125 3.15 -6.50 6.66
N PHE A 126 2.47 -5.50 6.09
CA PHE A 126 2.93 -4.82 4.88
C PHE A 126 4.25 -4.08 5.10
N ALA A 127 4.39 -3.38 6.24
CA ALA A 127 5.62 -2.70 6.62
C ALA A 127 6.79 -3.69 6.81
N LYS A 128 6.55 -4.80 7.50
CA LYS A 128 7.51 -5.92 7.68
C LYS A 128 7.90 -6.51 6.32
N ALA A 129 6.94 -6.77 5.44
CA ALA A 129 7.20 -7.32 4.11
C ALA A 129 8.02 -6.36 3.23
N LEU A 130 7.74 -5.06 3.31
CA LEU A 130 8.50 -4.02 2.58
C LEU A 130 9.93 -3.86 3.09
N SER A 131 10.15 -3.92 4.40
CA SER A 131 11.49 -3.80 4.96
C SER A 131 12.31 -5.09 4.84
N GLY A 132 11.66 -6.21 4.50
CA GLY A 132 12.26 -7.54 4.54
C GLY A 132 12.47 -8.04 5.98
N GLY A 133 11.66 -7.55 6.93
CA GLY A 133 11.81 -7.85 8.35
C GLY A 133 12.95 -7.07 9.04
N ASP A 134 13.52 -6.07 8.37
CA ASP A 134 14.62 -5.27 8.90
C ASP A 134 14.14 -4.28 9.98
N LYS A 135 14.54 -4.55 11.24
CA LYS A 135 14.20 -3.72 12.40
C LYS A 135 14.91 -2.37 12.41
N GLU A 136 16.07 -2.23 11.74
CA GLU A 136 16.76 -0.93 11.62
C GLU A 136 15.91 0.10 10.85
N LYS A 137 14.96 -0.38 10.03
CA LYS A 137 14.03 0.46 9.27
C LYS A 137 12.77 0.86 10.03
N ILE A 138 12.54 0.39 11.26
CA ILE A 138 11.30 0.67 12.01
C ILE A 138 11.06 2.18 12.16
N GLY A 139 12.10 2.97 12.46
CA GLY A 139 11.96 4.42 12.54
C GLY A 139 11.46 5.06 11.24
N LEU A 140 12.00 4.62 10.09
CA LEU A 140 11.55 5.08 8.77
C LEU A 140 10.11 4.63 8.46
N LEU A 141 9.76 3.40 8.82
CA LEU A 141 8.41 2.86 8.62
C LEU A 141 7.38 3.62 9.46
N ARG A 142 7.69 3.90 10.73
CA ARG A 142 6.86 4.71 11.62
C ARG A 142 6.59 6.08 11.03
N GLU A 143 7.64 6.80 10.61
CA GLU A 143 7.49 8.12 9.98
C GLU A 143 6.64 8.06 8.69
N ALA A 144 6.81 7.02 7.87
CA ALA A 144 6.03 6.84 6.66
C ALA A 144 4.55 6.56 6.95
N ILE A 145 4.26 5.78 7.99
CA ILE A 145 2.90 5.48 8.44
C ILE A 145 2.24 6.74 9.01
N GLU A 146 2.92 7.47 9.89
CA GLU A 146 2.45 8.75 10.45
C GLU A 146 2.07 9.74 9.34
N LYS A 147 2.94 9.90 8.33
CA LYS A 147 2.64 10.72 7.15
C LYS A 147 1.43 10.22 6.36
N GLY A 148 1.28 8.90 6.23
CA GLY A 148 0.13 8.29 5.57
C GLY A 148 -1.20 8.61 6.28
N PHE A 149 -1.23 8.52 7.61
CA PHE A 149 -2.41 8.87 8.40
C PHE A 149 -2.71 10.38 8.37
N ALA A 150 -1.70 11.24 8.47
CA ALA A 150 -1.87 12.70 8.35
C ALA A 150 -2.41 13.10 6.97
N GLU A 151 -1.97 12.44 5.90
CA GLU A 151 -2.50 12.69 4.56
C GLU A 151 -3.94 12.19 4.41
N ALA A 152 -4.29 11.05 5.02
CA ALA A 152 -5.66 10.56 5.05
C ALA A 152 -6.59 11.52 5.80
N GLU A 153 -6.16 12.03 6.95
CA GLU A 153 -6.86 13.06 7.73
C GLU A 153 -7.17 14.30 6.88
N ARG A 154 -6.16 14.79 6.14
CA ARG A 154 -6.29 15.93 5.23
C ARG A 154 -7.29 15.66 4.09
N ILE A 155 -7.28 14.47 3.50
CA ILE A 155 -8.16 14.10 2.37
C ILE A 155 -9.61 13.89 2.83
N LEU A 156 -9.82 13.34 4.02
CA LEU A 156 -11.14 12.92 4.51
C LEU A 156 -11.91 14.02 5.26
N GLY A 157 -11.36 15.24 5.35
CA GLY A 157 -12.10 16.38 5.88
C GLY A 157 -11.63 16.89 7.24
N GLY A 158 -10.43 16.49 7.68
CA GLY A 158 -9.68 17.20 8.71
C GLY A 158 -9.45 16.45 10.01
N GLU A 159 -10.39 15.64 10.51
CA GLU A 159 -10.17 14.78 11.68
C GLU A 159 -10.59 13.36 11.35
N LEU A 160 -9.73 12.39 11.61
CA LEU A 160 -10.05 10.99 11.41
C LEU A 160 -11.03 10.51 12.50
N PRO A 161 -12.00 9.64 12.15
CA PRO A 161 -12.92 9.09 13.13
C PRO A 161 -12.18 8.22 14.16
N GLU A 162 -12.75 8.07 15.35
CA GLU A 162 -12.17 7.32 16.48
C GLU A 162 -11.67 5.92 16.09
N ILE A 163 -12.40 5.21 15.23
CA ILE A 163 -12.00 3.88 14.74
C ILE A 163 -10.67 3.90 13.96
N SER A 164 -10.44 4.96 13.18
CA SER A 164 -9.20 5.15 12.43
C SER A 164 -8.05 5.52 13.38
N GLN A 165 -8.32 6.33 14.41
CA GLN A 165 -7.33 6.63 15.45
C GLN A 165 -6.95 5.39 16.25
N ARG A 166 -7.92 4.56 16.62
CA ARG A 166 -7.64 3.26 17.26
C ARG A 166 -6.80 2.35 16.37
N THR A 167 -7.02 2.36 15.06
CA THR A 167 -6.16 1.63 14.11
C THR A 167 -4.72 2.16 14.16
N TYR A 168 -4.55 3.48 14.15
CA TYR A 168 -3.23 4.12 14.23
C TYR A 168 -2.49 3.72 15.51
N ASP A 169 -3.14 3.82 16.67
CA ASP A 169 -2.55 3.50 17.96
C ASP A 169 -2.06 2.04 18.00
N LEU A 170 -2.89 1.11 17.52
CA LEU A 170 -2.53 -0.31 17.42
C LEU A 170 -1.36 -0.56 16.47
N VAL A 171 -1.27 0.18 15.35
CA VAL A 171 -0.11 0.08 14.46
C VAL A 171 1.16 0.52 15.20
N MET A 172 1.11 1.63 15.93
CA MET A 172 2.26 2.14 16.66
C MET A 172 2.72 1.18 17.76
N GLU A 173 1.77 0.63 18.52
CA GLU A 173 2.03 -0.40 19.53
C GLU A 173 2.66 -1.65 18.91
N LYS A 174 2.13 -2.14 17.78
CA LYS A 174 2.68 -3.32 17.10
C LYS A 174 4.07 -3.09 16.52
N LEU A 175 4.37 -1.86 16.08
CA LEU A 175 5.73 -1.50 15.66
C LEU A 175 6.70 -1.44 16.85
N ASP A 176 6.26 -0.92 18.00
CA ASP A 176 7.07 -0.91 19.23
C ASP A 176 7.35 -2.33 19.71
N ASN A 177 6.32 -3.17 19.79
CA ASN A 177 6.46 -4.59 20.12
C ASN A 177 7.43 -5.30 19.16
N TRP A 178 7.34 -5.03 17.86
CA TRP A 178 8.25 -5.62 16.88
C TRP A 178 9.71 -5.14 17.04
N ALA A 179 9.92 -3.90 17.49
CA ALA A 179 11.25 -3.39 17.79
C ALA A 179 11.89 -4.09 19.00
N GLU A 180 11.07 -4.50 19.96
CA GLU A 180 11.48 -5.17 21.22
C GLU A 180 11.56 -6.69 21.12
N GLU A 181 11.02 -7.31 20.05
CA GLU A 181 11.19 -8.75 19.80
C GLU A 181 12.70 -9.09 19.73
N GLU A 182 13.13 -10.22 20.31
CA GLU A 182 14.52 -10.73 20.24
C GLU A 182 14.72 -11.67 19.04
#